data_AF-A0A1E3X386-F1
#
_entry.id   AF-A0A1E3X386-F1
#
_cell.length_a   1.000
_cell.length_b   1.000
_cell.length_c   1.000
_cell.angle_alpha   90.00
_cell.angle_beta   90.00
_cell.angle_gamma   90.00
#
_symmetry.space_group_name_H-M   'P 1'
#
loop_
_entity.id
_entity.type
_entity.pdbx_description
1 polymer ?
#
loop_
_entity_poly.entity_id
_entity_poly.type
_entity_poly.pdbx_seq_one_letter_code
_entity_poly.pdbx_strand_id
1 'polypeptide(L)'
;EAVPLLLSTTKTATLGGLTFKDDDLVTYNPDTEVATLFFDGSAFFGHNEDIDAVSFLDEDSIALSTKSSANIGSLNFKDEDLVRIDLTSPTTGTASLFFDGSEHFNHNEDVDAVSVLSDGSLLLSTKNTATIGGVTFRKEDLVKFEPSTATASLFFDGSEFFESGYGWHHGGNNNIDAVSMIDSDSIVISTAKKAEIDDFIFEDEDLVRIDLSSPTEGLASMFFDGSDHFDNAYKADIDAVALAPAGGEPIPEPTTMALLGIGLFGLGVNYLRRARKRCQISDDRIQMPEERRWETDDR
;
A
#
# COMPACT_ATOMS: atom_id res chain seq x y z
N GLU A 1 -8.92 -16.42 11.74
CA GLU A 1 -7.94 -15.34 11.83
C GLU A 1 -8.41 -14.28 10.86
N ALA A 2 -8.49 -13.05 11.33
CA ALA A 2 -8.84 -11.91 10.50
C ALA A 2 -7.79 -11.74 9.39
N VAL A 3 -8.24 -11.30 8.23
CA VAL A 3 -7.36 -10.98 7.11
C VAL A 3 -6.65 -9.67 7.45
N PRO A 4 -5.30 -9.62 7.42
CA PRO A 4 -4.58 -8.37 7.62
C PRO A 4 -5.01 -7.34 6.57
N LEU A 5 -5.27 -6.12 7.04
CA LEU A 5 -5.61 -4.96 6.22
C LEU A 5 -4.34 -4.24 5.85
N LEU A 6 -4.22 -3.76 4.62
CA LEU A 6 -3.35 -2.65 4.25
C LEU A 6 -4.26 -1.44 4.02
N LEU A 7 -4.02 -0.32 4.70
CA LEU A 7 -4.89 0.85 4.59
C LEU A 7 -4.13 2.17 4.63
N SER A 8 -4.77 3.22 4.09
CA SER A 8 -4.44 4.64 4.29
C SER A 8 -5.65 5.35 4.91
N THR A 9 -5.49 6.62 5.24
CA THR A 9 -6.59 7.47 5.72
C THR A 9 -6.41 8.92 5.25
N THR A 10 -7.51 9.63 5.01
CA THR A 10 -7.55 11.03 4.51
C THR A 10 -6.78 12.09 5.33
N LYS A 11 -6.31 11.72 6.52
CA LYS A 11 -5.61 12.59 7.48
C LYS A 11 -4.82 11.74 8.46
N THR A 12 -3.90 12.37 9.20
CA THR A 12 -3.17 11.69 10.28
C THR A 12 -4.09 10.94 11.25
N ALA A 13 -3.83 9.64 11.42
CA ALA A 13 -4.60 8.71 12.22
C ALA A 13 -3.71 7.96 13.22
N THR A 14 -4.32 7.32 14.21
CA THR A 14 -3.66 6.42 15.15
C THR A 14 -4.47 5.15 15.27
N LEU A 15 -3.82 4.02 14.99
CA LEU A 15 -4.42 2.69 14.97
C LEU A 15 -3.43 1.72 15.63
N GLY A 16 -3.88 0.89 16.57
CA GLY A 16 -2.99 -0.05 17.27
C GLY A 16 -1.78 0.62 17.96
N GLY A 17 -1.92 1.88 18.38
CA GLY A 17 -0.83 2.68 18.96
C GLY A 17 0.20 3.24 17.98
N LEU A 18 0.08 2.97 16.67
CA LEU A 18 0.90 3.59 15.62
C LEU A 18 0.21 4.84 15.10
N THR A 19 0.90 5.99 15.10
CA THR A 19 0.46 7.20 14.41
C THR A 19 1.08 7.27 13.02
N PHE A 20 0.27 7.49 12.00
CA PHE A 20 0.65 7.56 10.59
C PHE A 20 -0.10 8.68 9.87
N LYS A 21 0.37 9.10 8.71
CA LYS A 21 -0.17 10.20 7.91
C LYS A 21 -0.96 9.71 6.69
N ASP A 22 -1.53 10.66 5.96
CA ASP A 22 -2.25 10.49 4.71
C ASP A 22 -1.36 9.99 3.54
N ASP A 23 -0.05 10.20 3.63
CA ASP A 23 0.92 9.60 2.68
C ASP A 23 1.36 8.17 3.06
N ASP A 24 0.92 7.61 4.19
CA ASP A 24 1.42 6.33 4.68
C ASP A 24 0.46 5.17 4.41
N LEU A 25 1.01 3.98 4.13
CA LEU A 25 0.24 2.73 4.19
C LEU A 25 0.59 1.94 5.44
N VAL A 26 -0.43 1.46 6.13
CA VAL A 26 -0.31 0.70 7.37
C VAL A 26 -0.91 -0.68 7.22
N THR A 27 -0.16 -1.70 7.64
CA THR A 27 -0.72 -3.02 7.87
C THR A 27 -1.37 -3.08 9.25
N TYR A 28 -2.58 -3.63 9.33
CA TYR A 28 -3.31 -3.78 10.59
C TYR A 28 -3.93 -5.17 10.72
N ASN A 29 -3.74 -5.79 11.88
CA ASN A 29 -4.43 -7.03 12.24
C ASN A 29 -5.44 -6.75 13.37
N PRO A 30 -6.75 -6.85 13.11
CA PRO A 30 -7.77 -6.55 14.13
C PRO A 30 -7.87 -7.62 15.23
N ASP A 31 -7.36 -8.84 15.03
CA ASP A 31 -7.33 -9.87 16.08
C ASP A 31 -6.25 -9.60 17.13
N THR A 32 -5.12 -9.02 16.71
CA THR A 32 -3.98 -8.72 17.59
C THR A 32 -3.87 -7.25 17.96
N GLU A 33 -4.66 -6.40 17.29
CA GLU A 33 -4.62 -4.93 17.36
C GLU A 33 -3.23 -4.35 17.06
N VAL A 34 -2.44 -5.04 16.25
CA VAL A 34 -1.09 -4.60 15.86
C VAL A 34 -1.15 -3.85 14.53
N ALA A 35 -0.67 -2.61 14.55
CA ALA A 35 -0.41 -1.80 13.37
C ALA A 35 1.09 -1.71 13.10
N THR A 36 1.50 -1.89 11.84
CA THR A 36 2.88 -1.72 11.38
C THR A 36 2.91 -0.86 10.13
N LEU A 37 3.78 0.16 10.12
CA LEU A 37 4.03 1.00 8.94
C LEU A 37 4.57 0.12 7.80
N PHE A 38 3.85 0.07 6.70
CA PHE A 38 4.18 -0.75 5.53
C PHE A 38 4.90 0.07 4.47
N PHE A 39 4.43 1.30 4.23
CA PHE A 39 5.00 2.24 3.28
C PHE A 39 4.98 3.64 3.90
N ASP A 40 6.15 4.28 3.99
CA ASP A 40 6.31 5.67 4.46
C ASP A 40 6.30 6.59 3.23
N GLY A 41 5.16 7.12 2.83
CA GLY A 41 5.09 7.91 1.59
C GLY A 41 5.92 9.17 1.64
N SER A 42 6.19 9.71 2.84
CA SER A 42 7.06 10.87 3.01
C SER A 42 8.52 10.59 2.60
N ALA A 43 8.92 9.30 2.55
CA ALA A 43 10.22 8.87 2.05
C ALA A 43 10.26 8.70 0.51
N PHE A 44 9.10 8.66 -0.16
CA PHE A 44 8.98 8.34 -1.59
C PHE A 44 8.49 9.51 -2.44
N PHE A 45 7.50 10.26 -1.95
CA PHE A 45 6.91 11.37 -2.70
C PHE A 45 7.79 12.63 -2.66
N GLY A 46 7.73 13.42 -3.74
CA GLY A 46 8.41 14.72 -3.82
C GLY A 46 7.84 15.80 -2.90
N HIS A 47 6.61 15.61 -2.43
CA HIS A 47 5.85 16.49 -1.54
C HIS A 47 4.81 15.67 -0.75
N ASN A 48 4.13 16.29 0.22
CA ASN A 48 3.05 15.63 0.96
C ASN A 48 1.87 15.37 0.02
N GLU A 49 1.50 14.11 -0.11
CA GLU A 49 0.42 13.65 -0.96
C GLU A 49 -0.48 12.71 -0.17
N ASP A 50 -1.69 12.46 -0.62
CA ASP A 50 -2.65 11.56 0.03
C ASP A 50 -2.76 10.29 -0.81
N ILE A 51 -2.49 9.11 -0.23
CA ILE A 51 -2.70 7.83 -0.90
C ILE A 51 -4.16 7.43 -0.71
N ASP A 52 -4.93 7.49 -1.79
CA ASP A 52 -6.38 7.25 -1.81
C ASP A 52 -6.77 6.07 -2.71
N ALA A 53 -5.83 5.23 -3.11
CA ALA A 53 -6.12 3.92 -3.67
C ALA A 53 -4.93 2.99 -3.51
N VAL A 54 -5.16 1.72 -3.17
CA VAL A 54 -4.08 0.74 -3.05
C VAL A 54 -4.55 -0.68 -3.38
N SER A 55 -3.69 -1.46 -4.03
CA SER A 55 -3.87 -2.89 -4.21
C SER A 55 -2.52 -3.60 -4.17
N PHE A 56 -2.47 -4.80 -3.59
CA PHE A 56 -1.35 -5.70 -3.82
C PHE A 56 -1.35 -6.15 -5.29
N LEU A 57 -0.15 -6.26 -5.88
CA LEU A 57 0.08 -6.89 -7.18
C LEU A 57 0.69 -8.28 -6.99
N ASP A 58 1.63 -8.38 -6.06
CA ASP A 58 2.28 -9.60 -5.60
C ASP A 58 2.88 -9.37 -4.20
N GLU A 59 3.65 -10.32 -3.67
CA GLU A 59 4.26 -10.24 -2.33
C GLU A 59 5.23 -9.06 -2.17
N ASP A 60 5.81 -8.58 -3.27
CA ASP A 60 6.87 -7.59 -3.29
C ASP A 60 6.45 -6.27 -3.98
N SER A 61 5.19 -6.13 -4.38
CA SER A 61 4.74 -4.92 -5.05
C SER A 61 3.27 -4.60 -4.86
N ILE A 62 3.02 -3.29 -4.85
CA ILE A 62 1.69 -2.69 -4.76
C ILE A 62 1.45 -1.80 -5.99
N ALA A 63 0.18 -1.59 -6.33
CA ALA A 63 -0.28 -0.46 -7.13
C ALA A 63 -0.95 0.54 -6.19
N LEU A 64 -0.69 1.83 -6.38
CA LEU A 64 -1.35 2.91 -5.65
C LEU A 64 -1.75 4.06 -6.57
N SER A 65 -2.75 4.85 -6.15
CA SER A 65 -3.02 6.19 -6.69
C SER A 65 -2.82 7.25 -5.61
N THR A 66 -2.97 8.51 -6.00
CA THR A 66 -2.93 9.64 -5.09
C THR A 66 -3.92 10.72 -5.48
N LYS A 67 -4.48 11.42 -4.48
CA LYS A 67 -5.50 12.48 -4.61
C LYS A 67 -5.15 13.61 -5.57
N SER A 68 -3.86 13.84 -5.81
CA SER A 68 -3.36 14.84 -6.75
C SER A 68 -2.13 14.32 -7.48
N SER A 69 -1.72 15.05 -8.53
CA SER A 69 -0.51 14.70 -9.28
C SER A 69 0.73 14.69 -8.38
N ALA A 70 1.49 13.61 -8.45
CA ALA A 70 2.65 13.39 -7.62
C ALA A 70 3.84 12.85 -8.41
N ASN A 71 4.96 12.67 -7.71
CA ASN A 71 6.17 12.09 -8.28
C ASN A 71 6.88 11.19 -7.28
N ILE A 72 7.40 10.06 -7.78
CA ILE A 72 8.30 9.16 -7.05
C ILE A 72 9.58 9.02 -7.86
N GLY A 73 10.69 9.50 -7.29
CA GLY A 73 11.95 9.62 -8.03
C GLY A 73 11.78 10.50 -9.28
N SER A 74 11.99 9.94 -10.47
CA SER A 74 11.82 10.63 -11.76
C SER A 74 10.46 10.41 -12.43
N LEU A 75 9.63 9.51 -11.89
CA LEU A 75 8.30 9.26 -12.44
C LEU A 75 7.37 10.37 -11.96
N ASN A 76 6.70 11.05 -12.90
CA ASN A 76 5.57 11.92 -12.61
C ASN A 76 4.32 11.19 -13.07
N PHE A 77 3.25 11.30 -12.30
CA PHE A 77 1.96 10.68 -12.56
C PHE A 77 0.86 11.61 -12.04
N LYS A 78 -0.38 11.34 -12.45
CA LYS A 78 -1.54 12.14 -12.09
C LYS A 78 -2.50 11.36 -11.19
N ASP A 79 -3.52 12.05 -10.72
CA ASP A 79 -4.62 11.52 -9.91
C ASP A 79 -5.43 10.44 -10.64
N GLU A 80 -5.45 10.44 -11.97
CA GLU A 80 -6.08 9.34 -12.74
C GLU A 80 -5.23 8.05 -12.85
N ASP A 81 -3.97 8.07 -12.42
CA ASP A 81 -3.00 7.01 -12.71
C ASP A 81 -2.86 6.01 -11.56
N LEU A 82 -2.43 4.77 -11.89
CA LEU A 82 -1.92 3.83 -10.89
C LEU A 82 -0.42 3.64 -11.09
N VAL A 83 0.33 3.70 -9.99
CA VAL A 83 1.77 3.49 -9.96
C VAL A 83 2.08 2.17 -9.27
N ARG A 84 2.84 1.31 -9.96
CA ARG A 84 3.46 0.14 -9.35
C ARG A 84 4.69 0.55 -8.56
N ILE A 85 4.76 0.12 -7.31
CA ILE A 85 5.94 0.23 -6.44
C ILE A 85 6.53 -1.15 -6.20
N ASP A 86 7.80 -1.31 -6.53
CA ASP A 86 8.61 -2.47 -6.12
C ASP A 86 9.20 -2.23 -4.71
N LEU A 87 8.81 -3.09 -3.77
CA LEU A 87 9.15 -3.01 -2.35
C LEU A 87 10.43 -3.78 -1.99
N THR A 88 11.08 -4.46 -2.95
CA THR A 88 12.34 -5.19 -2.69
C THR A 88 13.50 -4.27 -2.32
N SER A 89 13.38 -2.96 -2.61
CA SER A 89 14.34 -1.92 -2.24
C SER A 89 13.65 -0.78 -1.48
N PRO A 90 13.34 -0.98 -0.18
CA PRO A 90 12.42 -0.13 0.60
C PRO A 90 12.88 1.32 0.81
N THR A 91 14.08 1.69 0.37
CA THR A 91 14.61 3.07 0.48
C THR A 91 14.71 3.81 -0.85
N THR A 92 14.49 3.13 -1.98
CA THR A 92 14.60 3.72 -3.33
C THR A 92 13.61 3.12 -4.31
N GLY A 93 12.55 2.47 -3.81
CA GLY A 93 11.70 1.54 -4.56
C GLY A 93 11.44 2.01 -5.99
N THR A 94 11.61 1.12 -6.95
CA THR A 94 11.42 1.50 -8.35
C THR A 94 9.94 1.66 -8.62
N ALA A 95 9.54 2.89 -8.90
CA ALA A 95 8.19 3.22 -9.34
C ALA A 95 8.09 3.13 -10.86
N SER A 96 6.99 2.56 -11.35
CA SER A 96 6.63 2.54 -12.76
C SER A 96 5.14 2.75 -12.93
N LEU A 97 4.73 3.43 -14.00
CA LEU A 97 3.32 3.55 -14.34
C LEU A 97 2.72 2.16 -14.59
N PHE A 98 1.66 1.82 -13.87
CA PHE A 98 0.94 0.56 -13.98
C PHE A 98 -0.32 0.69 -14.84
N PHE A 99 -1.03 1.80 -14.67
CA PHE A 99 -2.20 2.19 -15.46
C PHE A 99 -2.13 3.69 -15.72
N ASP A 100 -2.30 4.09 -16.98
CA ASP A 100 -2.36 5.49 -17.42
C ASP A 100 -3.84 5.87 -17.60
N GLY A 101 -4.43 6.53 -16.61
CA GLY A 101 -5.85 6.91 -16.67
C GLY A 101 -6.12 7.92 -17.77
N SER A 102 -5.12 8.73 -18.12
CA SER A 102 -5.18 9.74 -19.17
C SER A 102 -5.37 9.10 -20.56
N GLU A 103 -4.95 7.85 -20.76
CA GLU A 103 -5.19 7.08 -22.00
C GLU A 103 -6.58 6.43 -22.07
N HIS A 104 -7.28 6.29 -20.94
CA HIS A 104 -8.47 5.44 -20.84
C HIS A 104 -9.75 6.20 -20.47
N PHE A 105 -9.65 7.27 -19.67
CA PHE A 105 -10.78 8.12 -19.31
C PHE A 105 -11.07 9.18 -20.38
N ASN A 106 -12.32 9.63 -20.44
CA ASN A 106 -12.77 10.68 -21.35
C ASN A 106 -12.42 12.11 -20.89
N HIS A 107 -12.01 12.28 -19.62
CA HIS A 107 -11.46 13.49 -19.02
C HIS A 107 -10.57 13.12 -17.84
N ASN A 108 -9.82 14.09 -17.31
CA ASN A 108 -9.13 13.91 -16.03
C ASN A 108 -10.15 13.57 -14.95
N GLU A 109 -9.88 12.51 -14.21
CA GLU A 109 -10.67 12.08 -13.08
C GLU A 109 -9.76 11.37 -12.10
N ASP A 110 -10.04 11.47 -10.81
CA ASP A 110 -9.23 10.89 -9.75
C ASP A 110 -9.64 9.44 -9.48
N VAL A 111 -8.71 8.48 -9.56
CA VAL A 111 -8.96 7.07 -9.20
C VAL A 111 -8.75 6.91 -7.70
N ASP A 112 -9.84 6.97 -6.96
CA ASP A 112 -9.85 6.96 -5.49
C ASP A 112 -10.32 5.62 -4.90
N ALA A 113 -10.39 4.56 -5.71
CA ALA A 113 -10.57 3.20 -5.21
C ALA A 113 -10.07 2.20 -6.24
N VAL A 114 -9.27 1.20 -5.85
CA VAL A 114 -8.83 0.14 -6.75
C VAL A 114 -8.63 -1.21 -6.09
N SER A 115 -9.02 -2.27 -6.79
CA SER A 115 -8.54 -3.64 -6.55
C SER A 115 -8.06 -4.25 -7.87
N VAL A 116 -6.79 -4.67 -7.91
CA VAL A 116 -6.20 -5.35 -9.07
C VAL A 116 -6.50 -6.84 -8.95
N LEU A 117 -7.20 -7.39 -9.94
CA LEU A 117 -7.64 -8.79 -9.94
C LEU A 117 -6.53 -9.71 -10.49
N SER A 118 -6.62 -11.00 -10.19
CA SER A 118 -5.60 -12.00 -10.60
C SER A 118 -5.45 -12.16 -12.11
N ASP A 119 -6.46 -11.76 -12.90
CA ASP A 119 -6.42 -11.75 -14.37
C ASP A 119 -5.77 -10.46 -14.94
N GLY A 120 -5.40 -9.50 -14.08
CA GLY A 120 -4.86 -8.19 -14.45
C GLY A 120 -5.91 -7.12 -14.71
N SER A 121 -7.20 -7.45 -14.62
CA SER A 121 -8.26 -6.45 -14.70
C SER A 121 -8.32 -5.61 -13.43
N LEU A 122 -8.86 -4.41 -13.55
CA LEU A 122 -8.99 -3.44 -12.46
C LEU A 122 -10.47 -3.36 -12.06
N LEU A 123 -10.76 -3.51 -10.78
CA LEU A 123 -12.01 -3.04 -10.19
C LEU A 123 -11.72 -1.66 -9.61
N LEU A 124 -12.38 -0.60 -10.11
CA LEU A 124 -12.07 0.77 -9.70
C LEU A 124 -13.32 1.62 -9.49
N SER A 125 -13.18 2.67 -8.68
CA SER A 125 -14.08 3.84 -8.64
C SER A 125 -13.31 5.12 -8.95
N THR A 126 -14.04 6.24 -8.98
CA THR A 126 -13.48 7.56 -9.19
C THR A 126 -14.24 8.63 -8.41
N LYS A 127 -13.54 9.71 -8.00
CA LYS A 127 -14.12 10.79 -7.17
C LYS A 127 -15.40 11.39 -7.73
N ASN A 128 -15.50 11.53 -9.05
CA ASN A 128 -16.69 12.01 -9.76
C ASN A 128 -17.12 11.02 -10.86
N THR A 129 -18.17 11.40 -11.58
CA THR A 129 -18.65 10.61 -12.73
C THR A 129 -17.59 10.56 -13.83
N ALA A 130 -17.21 9.36 -14.24
CA ALA A 130 -16.24 9.13 -15.30
C ALA A 130 -16.82 8.30 -16.43
N THR A 131 -16.05 8.13 -17.51
CA THR A 131 -16.34 7.14 -18.55
C THR A 131 -15.06 6.46 -19.01
N ILE A 132 -15.05 5.12 -18.93
CA ILE A 132 -13.94 4.26 -19.36
C ILE A 132 -14.50 3.11 -20.21
N GLY A 133 -13.83 2.76 -21.30
CA GLY A 133 -14.28 1.66 -22.17
C GLY A 133 -15.72 1.82 -22.72
N GLY A 134 -16.25 3.04 -22.76
CA GLY A 134 -17.63 3.35 -23.15
C GLY A 134 -18.70 3.16 -22.06
N VAL A 135 -18.31 2.82 -20.84
CA VAL A 135 -19.21 2.72 -19.68
C VAL A 135 -19.08 3.98 -18.84
N THR A 136 -20.21 4.67 -18.65
CA THR A 136 -20.32 5.81 -17.72
C THR A 136 -20.77 5.30 -16.36
N PHE A 137 -20.08 5.71 -15.31
CA PHE A 137 -20.34 5.31 -13.93
C PHE A 137 -20.15 6.51 -13.01
N ARG A 138 -20.78 6.47 -11.84
CA ARG A 138 -20.70 7.51 -10.82
C ARG A 138 -19.70 7.11 -9.73
N LYS A 139 -19.46 8.06 -8.85
CA LYS A 139 -18.56 7.92 -7.70
C LYS A 139 -19.03 6.88 -6.68
N GLU A 140 -20.33 6.57 -6.66
CA GLU A 140 -20.88 5.48 -5.87
C GLU A 140 -20.78 4.10 -6.55
N ASP A 141 -20.28 4.02 -7.78
CA ASP A 141 -20.25 2.78 -8.56
C ASP A 141 -18.85 2.15 -8.59
N LEU A 142 -18.78 0.87 -8.92
CA LEU A 142 -17.53 0.19 -9.28
C LEU A 142 -17.58 -0.33 -10.70
N VAL A 143 -16.50 -0.12 -11.45
CA VAL A 143 -16.33 -0.63 -12.81
C VAL A 143 -15.20 -1.64 -12.86
N LYS A 144 -15.46 -2.77 -13.52
CA LYS A 144 -14.41 -3.70 -13.94
C LYS A 144 -13.88 -3.27 -15.30
N PHE A 145 -12.59 -2.96 -15.37
CA PHE A 145 -11.87 -2.58 -16.58
C PHE A 145 -10.81 -3.62 -16.95
N GLU A 146 -10.75 -4.02 -18.22
CA GLU A 146 -9.75 -4.95 -18.76
C GLU A 146 -8.76 -4.17 -19.63
N PRO A 147 -7.56 -3.82 -19.11
CA PRO A 147 -6.58 -3.02 -19.84
C PRO A 147 -6.15 -3.61 -21.18
N SER A 148 -6.06 -4.95 -21.27
CA SER A 148 -5.57 -5.61 -22.50
C SER A 148 -6.53 -5.47 -23.69
N THR A 149 -7.81 -5.21 -23.43
CA THR A 149 -8.84 -5.04 -24.46
C THR A 149 -9.50 -3.66 -24.44
N ALA A 150 -9.15 -2.81 -23.47
CA ALA A 150 -9.78 -1.53 -23.18
C ALA A 150 -11.31 -1.64 -23.06
N THR A 151 -11.81 -2.73 -22.49
CA THR A 151 -13.25 -2.95 -22.27
C THR A 151 -13.59 -2.73 -20.81
N ALA A 152 -14.79 -2.18 -20.57
CA ALA A 152 -15.31 -1.92 -19.24
C ALA A 152 -16.70 -2.52 -19.09
N SER A 153 -17.06 -2.87 -17.86
CA SER A 153 -18.42 -3.24 -17.46
C SER A 153 -18.70 -2.72 -16.06
N LEU A 154 -19.90 -2.21 -15.83
CA LEU A 154 -20.39 -1.90 -14.48
C LEU A 154 -20.37 -3.19 -13.65
N PHE A 155 -19.67 -3.15 -12.52
CA PHE A 155 -19.52 -4.30 -11.62
C PHE A 155 -20.47 -4.19 -10.43
N PHE A 156 -20.57 -3.00 -9.86
CA PHE A 156 -21.49 -2.67 -8.77
C PHE A 156 -22.13 -1.32 -9.07
N ASP A 157 -23.47 -1.28 -9.10
CA ASP A 157 -24.26 -0.05 -9.26
C ASP A 157 -24.65 0.43 -7.86
N GLY A 158 -23.84 1.32 -7.27
CA GLY A 158 -24.11 1.80 -5.92
C GLY A 158 -25.38 2.65 -5.86
N SER A 159 -25.83 3.20 -7.00
CA SER A 159 -27.06 3.96 -7.04
C SER A 159 -28.32 3.10 -6.82
N GLU A 160 -28.22 1.78 -6.96
CA GLU A 160 -29.28 0.84 -6.60
C GLU A 160 -29.38 0.58 -5.08
N PHE A 161 -28.28 0.79 -4.34
CA PHE A 161 -28.15 0.35 -2.94
C PHE A 161 -27.99 1.49 -1.94
N PHE A 162 -27.28 2.55 -2.30
CA PHE A 162 -27.20 3.73 -1.47
C PHE A 162 -28.51 4.49 -1.58
N GLU A 163 -29.38 4.32 -0.60
CA GLU A 163 -30.69 4.94 -0.61
C GLU A 163 -30.58 6.47 -0.72
N SER A 164 -31.40 7.05 -1.59
CA SER A 164 -31.63 8.49 -1.61
C SER A 164 -32.66 8.98 -0.56
N GLY A 165 -33.10 8.10 0.37
CA GLY A 165 -33.52 8.52 1.71
C GLY A 165 -34.81 7.92 2.28
N TYR A 166 -34.75 7.64 3.59
CA TYR A 166 -35.83 7.81 4.58
C TYR A 166 -35.26 8.13 5.99
N GLY A 167 -34.81 9.37 6.24
CA GLY A 167 -34.45 9.76 7.62
C GLY A 167 -33.84 11.15 7.73
N TRP A 168 -33.79 11.75 8.93
CA TRP A 168 -33.17 13.08 9.15
C TRP A 168 -31.63 13.08 8.98
N HIS A 169 -31.06 11.98 8.49
CA HIS A 169 -29.65 11.78 8.15
C HIS A 169 -29.45 11.87 6.62
N HIS A 170 -29.98 12.91 5.97
CA HIS A 170 -29.67 13.20 4.56
C HIS A 170 -28.30 13.87 4.48
N GLY A 171 -27.22 13.09 4.48
CA GLY A 171 -25.89 13.68 4.35
C GLY A 171 -24.87 12.69 3.86
N GLY A 172 -24.69 12.55 2.55
CA GLY A 172 -23.64 11.68 2.04
C GLY A 172 -23.23 12.01 0.61
N ASN A 173 -21.93 12.21 0.42
CA ASN A 173 -21.26 11.90 -0.83
C ASN A 173 -21.04 10.38 -0.74
N ASN A 174 -21.90 9.55 -1.32
CA ASN A 174 -21.78 8.07 -1.24
C ASN A 174 -20.65 7.56 -2.14
N ASN A 175 -19.58 8.34 -2.24
CA ASN A 175 -18.41 8.01 -3.01
C ASN A 175 -17.77 6.77 -2.39
N ILE A 176 -17.63 5.71 -3.16
CA ILE A 176 -16.81 4.58 -2.76
C ILE A 176 -15.36 4.99 -3.01
N ASP A 177 -14.63 5.22 -1.94
CA ASP A 177 -13.23 5.67 -1.95
C ASP A 177 -12.29 4.65 -1.32
N ALA A 178 -12.75 3.42 -1.11
CA ALA A 178 -11.86 2.30 -0.89
C ALA A 178 -12.56 1.03 -1.36
N VAL A 179 -11.83 0.13 -2.03
CA VAL A 179 -12.38 -1.16 -2.44
C VAL A 179 -11.30 -2.24 -2.40
N SER A 180 -11.65 -3.42 -1.90
CA SER A 180 -10.82 -4.61 -2.08
C SER A 180 -11.66 -5.84 -2.38
N MET A 181 -11.19 -6.65 -3.32
CA MET A 181 -11.86 -7.89 -3.70
C MET A 181 -11.57 -9.00 -2.68
N ILE A 182 -12.59 -9.60 -2.06
CA ILE A 182 -12.41 -10.79 -1.20
C ILE A 182 -12.39 -12.07 -2.06
N ASP A 183 -13.43 -12.27 -2.86
CA ASP A 183 -13.63 -13.40 -3.77
C ASP A 183 -14.64 -13.03 -4.88
N SER A 184 -15.02 -13.95 -5.78
CA SER A 184 -15.94 -13.58 -6.89
C SER A 184 -17.31 -13.05 -6.45
N ASP A 185 -17.69 -13.28 -5.20
CA ASP A 185 -19.03 -13.07 -4.69
C ASP A 185 -19.07 -11.99 -3.60
N SER A 186 -17.93 -11.40 -3.21
CA SER A 186 -17.91 -10.42 -2.13
C SER A 186 -16.75 -9.43 -2.15
N ILE A 187 -17.07 -8.13 -2.09
CA ILE A 187 -16.11 -7.02 -1.96
C ILE A 187 -16.10 -6.48 -0.53
N VAL A 188 -15.04 -5.77 -0.16
CA VAL A 188 -15.03 -4.80 0.93
C VAL A 188 -14.99 -3.40 0.34
N ILE A 189 -15.75 -2.48 0.90
CA ILE A 189 -15.74 -1.05 0.54
C ILE A 189 -15.61 -0.14 1.76
N SER A 190 -15.13 1.07 1.55
CA SER A 190 -15.35 2.24 2.41
C SER A 190 -16.14 3.31 1.63
N THR A 191 -16.59 4.35 2.31
CA THR A 191 -17.17 5.53 1.66
C THR A 191 -16.73 6.83 2.31
N ALA A 192 -16.51 7.87 1.49
CA ALA A 192 -16.01 9.19 1.91
C ALA A 192 -16.82 9.94 2.97
N LYS A 193 -18.02 9.44 3.29
CA LYS A 193 -18.92 9.90 4.34
C LYS A 193 -19.73 8.73 4.83
N LYS A 194 -20.26 8.85 6.05
CA LYS A 194 -21.39 8.07 6.55
C LYS A 194 -22.39 7.69 5.44
N ALA A 195 -22.63 6.41 5.30
CA ALA A 195 -23.52 5.83 4.30
C ALA A 195 -24.45 4.79 4.92
N GLU A 196 -25.43 4.38 4.10
CA GLU A 196 -26.47 3.43 4.47
C GLU A 196 -26.78 2.56 3.25
N ILE A 197 -26.78 1.24 3.46
CA ILE A 197 -27.21 0.23 2.48
C ILE A 197 -28.31 -0.58 3.16
N ASP A 198 -29.52 -0.53 2.60
CA ASP A 198 -30.75 -0.98 3.25
C ASP A 198 -30.91 -0.32 4.64
N ASP A 199 -30.93 -1.09 5.73
CA ASP A 199 -30.99 -0.60 7.12
C ASP A 199 -29.60 -0.64 7.81
N PHE A 200 -28.53 -0.93 7.07
CA PHE A 200 -27.17 -1.02 7.60
C PHE A 200 -26.43 0.32 7.42
N ILE A 201 -26.25 1.03 8.53
CA ILE A 201 -25.55 2.31 8.60
C ILE A 201 -24.11 2.09 9.04
N PHE A 202 -23.18 2.77 8.38
CA PHE A 202 -21.75 2.76 8.69
C PHE A 202 -21.15 4.16 8.52
N GLU A 203 -20.06 4.44 9.21
CA GLU A 203 -19.32 5.70 9.15
C GLU A 203 -18.19 5.62 8.09
N ASP A 204 -17.52 6.74 7.83
CA ASP A 204 -16.43 6.87 6.84
C ASP A 204 -15.15 6.12 7.23
N GLU A 205 -14.97 5.82 8.51
CA GLU A 205 -13.86 5.00 9.00
C GLU A 205 -14.11 3.47 8.92
N ASP A 206 -15.30 3.03 8.50
CA ASP A 206 -15.69 1.63 8.53
C ASP A 206 -15.43 0.93 7.19
N LEU A 207 -15.07 -0.35 7.26
CA LEU A 207 -15.06 -1.22 6.09
C LEU A 207 -16.28 -2.13 6.10
N VAL A 208 -17.00 -2.15 4.99
CA VAL A 208 -18.24 -2.92 4.83
C VAL A 208 -18.03 -4.02 3.80
N ARG A 209 -18.34 -5.26 4.19
CA ARG A 209 -18.43 -6.38 3.25
C ARG A 209 -19.76 -6.30 2.51
N ILE A 210 -19.70 -6.33 1.18
CA ILE A 210 -20.85 -6.44 0.29
C ILE A 210 -20.88 -7.87 -0.27
N ASP A 211 -21.96 -8.60 -0.01
CA ASP A 211 -22.24 -9.93 -0.56
C ASP A 211 -23.01 -9.81 -1.88
N LEU A 212 -22.29 -9.90 -2.99
CA LEU A 212 -22.82 -9.79 -4.35
C LEU A 212 -23.71 -10.97 -4.75
N SER A 213 -23.73 -12.05 -3.94
CA SER A 213 -24.61 -13.20 -4.15
C SER A 213 -26.01 -13.02 -3.53
N SER A 214 -26.19 -12.03 -2.64
CA SER A 214 -27.44 -11.75 -1.95
C SER A 214 -28.08 -10.44 -2.41
N PRO A 215 -29.06 -10.45 -3.33
CA PRO A 215 -29.53 -9.23 -3.99
C PRO A 215 -30.52 -8.39 -3.16
N THR A 216 -30.91 -8.77 -1.93
CA THR A 216 -32.02 -8.07 -1.22
C THR A 216 -32.04 -8.14 0.31
N GLU A 217 -31.39 -9.11 0.97
CA GLU A 217 -31.28 -9.14 2.44
C GLU A 217 -29.87 -9.58 2.83
N GLY A 218 -29.22 -8.83 3.74
CA GLY A 218 -27.85 -9.14 4.17
C GLY A 218 -26.79 -8.85 3.12
N LEU A 219 -27.07 -7.91 2.20
CA LEU A 219 -26.10 -7.42 1.22
C LEU A 219 -24.87 -6.84 1.92
N ALA A 220 -25.08 -5.95 2.90
CA ALA A 220 -24.03 -5.30 3.64
C ALA A 220 -23.85 -5.92 5.04
N SER A 221 -22.60 -6.04 5.48
CA SER A 221 -22.24 -6.42 6.85
C SER A 221 -20.91 -5.77 7.25
N MET A 222 -20.76 -5.46 8.54
CA MET A 222 -19.52 -4.88 9.05
C MET A 222 -18.35 -5.85 8.82
N PHE A 223 -17.29 -5.38 8.16
CA PHE A 223 -16.04 -6.12 7.99
C PHE A 223 -14.98 -5.64 8.99
N PHE A 224 -14.87 -4.32 9.17
CA PHE A 224 -14.00 -3.68 10.15
C PHE A 224 -14.68 -2.40 10.65
N ASP A 225 -14.84 -2.29 11.96
CA ASP A 225 -15.47 -1.15 12.62
C ASP A 225 -14.39 -0.13 13.02
N GLY A 226 -14.10 0.84 12.15
CA GLY A 226 -13.08 1.85 12.43
C GLY A 226 -13.44 2.70 13.64
N SER A 227 -14.74 2.84 13.93
CA SER A 227 -15.23 3.56 15.10
C SER A 227 -14.73 2.92 16.40
N ASP A 228 -14.60 1.60 16.45
CA ASP A 228 -14.08 0.87 17.60
C ASP A 228 -12.54 0.81 17.65
N HIS A 229 -11.87 0.93 16.50
CA HIS A 229 -10.44 0.63 16.39
C HIS A 229 -9.50 1.86 16.32
N PHE A 230 -9.91 2.99 15.73
CA PHE A 230 -9.05 4.19 15.68
C PHE A 230 -8.98 4.91 17.03
N ASP A 231 -7.81 5.40 17.45
CA ASP A 231 -7.67 6.08 18.76
C ASP A 231 -7.97 7.60 18.72
N ASN A 232 -8.20 8.16 17.53
CA ASN A 232 -8.39 9.60 17.34
C ASN A 232 -9.78 10.08 17.81
N ALA A 233 -9.84 11.31 18.34
CA ALA A 233 -11.10 11.95 18.74
C ALA A 233 -12.07 12.20 17.57
N TYR A 234 -11.52 12.34 16.36
CA TYR A 234 -12.23 12.24 15.10
C TYR A 234 -11.59 11.09 14.34
N LYS A 235 -12.33 10.00 14.18
CA LYS A 235 -11.87 8.82 13.44
C LYS A 235 -11.53 9.25 12.01
N ALA A 236 -10.47 8.66 11.47
CA ALA A 236 -9.99 9.03 10.15
C ALA A 236 -10.71 8.15 9.14
N ASP A 237 -11.25 8.81 8.11
CA ASP A 237 -11.88 8.17 6.96
C ASP A 237 -10.84 7.27 6.28
N ILE A 238 -11.21 6.02 6.04
CA ILE A 238 -10.37 5.07 5.31
C ILE A 238 -10.66 5.27 3.82
N ASP A 239 -9.68 5.83 3.12
CA ASP A 239 -9.72 6.15 1.70
C ASP A 239 -8.74 5.29 0.88
N ALA A 240 -8.15 4.25 1.46
CA ALA A 240 -7.49 3.22 0.68
C ALA A 240 -7.49 1.91 1.47
N VAL A 241 -7.81 0.79 0.81
CA VAL A 241 -7.75 -0.53 1.44
C VAL A 241 -7.34 -1.63 0.45
N ALA A 242 -6.45 -2.51 0.90
CA ALA A 242 -6.19 -3.79 0.26
C ALA A 242 -6.19 -4.91 1.30
N LEU A 243 -6.90 -6.00 1.00
CA LEU A 243 -6.78 -7.23 1.77
C LEU A 243 -5.58 -8.02 1.26
N ALA A 244 -4.76 -8.52 2.19
CA ALA A 244 -3.72 -9.47 1.81
C ALA A 244 -4.38 -10.71 1.17
N PRO A 245 -3.89 -11.20 0.01
CA PRO A 245 -4.47 -12.36 -0.63
C PRO A 245 -4.49 -13.55 0.34
N ALA A 246 -5.60 -14.27 0.39
CA ALA A 246 -5.77 -15.45 1.22
C ALA A 246 -4.72 -16.51 0.86
N GLY A 247 -3.62 -16.58 1.62
CA GLY A 247 -2.52 -17.52 1.42
C GLY A 247 -1.14 -16.92 1.23
N GLY A 248 -0.96 -15.59 1.33
CA GLY A 248 0.36 -14.98 1.45
C GLY A 248 0.91 -15.18 2.87
N GLU A 249 2.04 -15.88 3.00
CA GLU A 249 2.78 -15.91 4.27
C GLU A 249 3.17 -14.47 4.66
N PRO A 250 3.11 -14.09 5.94
CA PRO A 250 3.49 -12.75 6.38
C PRO A 250 4.93 -12.45 5.97
N ILE A 251 5.15 -11.26 5.40
CA ILE A 251 6.48 -10.73 5.13
C ILE A 251 7.26 -10.75 6.45
N PRO A 252 8.37 -11.50 6.58
CA PRO A 252 9.15 -11.46 7.79
C PRO A 252 9.73 -10.05 7.96
N GLU A 253 9.49 -9.46 9.13
CA GLU A 253 10.08 -8.19 9.56
C GLU A 253 11.58 -8.11 9.19
N PRO A 254 12.10 -6.94 8.78
CA PRO A 254 13.51 -6.74 8.44
C PRO A 254 14.37 -6.70 9.70
N THR A 255 14.42 -7.79 10.45
CA THR A 255 15.43 -8.01 11.47
C THR A 255 15.92 -9.45 11.42
N THR A 256 17.24 -9.57 11.25
CA THR A 256 18.06 -10.80 11.36
C THR A 256 18.49 -11.45 10.03
N MET A 257 19.05 -10.66 9.10
CA MET A 257 20.30 -11.11 8.47
C MET A 257 21.40 -11.05 9.52
N ALA A 258 21.39 -12.01 10.43
CA ALA A 258 22.52 -12.24 11.32
C ALA A 258 23.76 -12.49 10.45
N LEU A 259 24.70 -11.56 10.61
CA LEU A 259 26.12 -11.69 10.36
C LEU A 259 26.62 -13.13 10.63
N LEU A 260 26.63 -13.99 9.62
CA LEU A 260 27.41 -15.22 9.60
C LEU A 260 28.40 -15.18 8.42
N GLY A 261 29.23 -14.14 8.46
CA GLY A 261 30.59 -14.25 7.96
C GLY A 261 31.39 -15.19 8.85
N ILE A 262 31.32 -16.50 8.60
CA ILE A 262 32.38 -17.43 8.97
C ILE A 262 32.71 -18.22 7.71
N GLY A 263 33.86 -17.93 7.13
CA GLY A 263 34.37 -18.63 5.96
C GLY A 263 34.57 -20.12 6.24
N LEU A 264 34.25 -20.96 5.25
CA LEU A 264 34.83 -22.29 5.14
C LEU A 264 35.42 -22.45 3.74
N PHE A 265 36.72 -22.20 3.66
CA PHE A 265 37.58 -22.72 2.61
C PHE A 265 37.48 -24.26 2.56
N GLY A 266 37.24 -24.79 1.36
CA GLY A 266 37.93 -25.97 0.85
C GLY A 266 37.41 -27.36 1.25
N LEU A 267 36.99 -28.13 0.24
CA LEU A 267 37.07 -29.59 0.23
C LEU A 267 37.76 -30.08 -1.05
N GLY A 268 38.92 -30.74 -0.85
CA GLY A 268 39.60 -31.70 -1.73
C GLY A 268 40.09 -31.19 -3.09
N VAL A 269 41.33 -31.37 -3.52
CA VAL A 269 42.12 -32.61 -3.52
C VAL A 269 43.58 -32.22 -3.75
N ASN A 270 44.50 -32.62 -2.87
CA ASN A 270 45.70 -33.40 -3.23
C ASN A 270 46.69 -33.56 -2.06
N TYR A 271 47.17 -34.80 -1.99
CA TYR A 271 48.26 -35.31 -1.16
C TYR A 271 49.53 -34.46 -1.23
N LEU A 272 50.24 -34.28 -0.10
CA LEU A 272 51.56 -34.89 0.18
C LEU A 272 52.25 -34.31 1.43
N ARG A 273 52.56 -35.21 2.38
CA ARG A 273 53.78 -35.36 3.20
C ARG A 273 54.36 -34.16 4.00
N ARG A 274 54.01 -34.15 5.29
CA ARG A 274 54.86 -34.19 6.51
C ARG A 274 56.33 -33.69 6.41
N ALA A 275 56.66 -32.63 7.17
CA ALA A 275 57.88 -32.54 7.99
C ALA A 275 57.73 -31.45 9.09
N ARG A 276 58.01 -31.83 10.35
CA ARG A 276 58.15 -30.91 11.51
C ARG A 276 59.57 -30.37 11.59
N LYS A 277 59.73 -29.12 12.07
CA LYS A 277 60.80 -28.53 12.94
C LYS A 277 60.88 -27.02 12.66
N ARG A 278 61.26 -26.11 13.54
CA ARG A 278 61.32 -25.94 15.01
C ARG A 278 61.53 -24.41 15.17
N CYS A 279 60.99 -23.81 16.23
CA CYS A 279 61.15 -22.40 16.57
C CYS A 279 62.61 -22.02 16.85
N GLN A 280 63.04 -20.80 16.50
CA GLN A 280 64.05 -20.06 17.26
C GLN A 280 63.94 -18.54 17.02
N ILE A 281 64.00 -17.80 18.14
CA ILE A 281 63.97 -16.34 18.32
C ILE A 281 65.41 -15.81 18.37
N SER A 282 65.65 -14.59 17.88
CA SER A 282 66.62 -13.59 18.42
C SER A 282 66.42 -12.26 17.64
N ASP A 283 65.91 -11.21 18.26
CA ASP A 283 66.58 -10.15 19.06
C ASP A 283 67.27 -9.04 18.25
N ASP A 284 66.75 -7.82 18.50
CA ASP A 284 67.40 -6.51 18.59
C ASP A 284 68.24 -5.92 17.44
N ARG A 285 67.78 -4.77 16.92
CA ARG A 285 68.45 -3.49 17.23
C ARG A 285 67.67 -2.22 16.85
N ILE A 286 67.73 -1.28 17.80
CA ILE A 286 67.26 0.11 17.82
C ILE A 286 68.15 1.02 16.95
N GLN A 287 67.54 1.96 16.21
CA GLN A 287 68.10 3.30 15.94
C GLN A 287 66.95 4.33 15.99
N MET A 288 67.16 5.36 16.82
CA MET A 288 66.30 6.53 17.12
C MET A 288 66.68 7.73 16.21
N PRO A 289 65.91 8.84 16.22
CA PRO A 289 65.76 9.76 15.09
C PRO A 289 66.66 11.00 15.14
N GLU A 290 66.82 11.68 13.99
CA GLU A 290 67.39 13.04 13.91
C GLU A 290 66.32 14.10 13.65
N GLU A 291 66.57 15.28 14.22
CA GLU A 291 65.66 16.39 14.45
C GLU A 291 65.57 17.44 13.31
N ARG A 292 64.40 18.09 13.26
CA ARG A 292 64.11 19.53 13.05
C ARG A 292 64.85 20.35 11.96
N ARG A 293 64.06 21.02 11.12
CA ARG A 293 63.99 22.50 11.10
C ARG A 293 62.72 23.03 10.40
N TRP A 294 62.15 24.08 11.00
CA TRP A 294 61.06 24.90 10.46
C TRP A 294 61.64 26.04 9.64
N GLU A 295 60.96 26.43 8.56
CA GLU A 295 61.17 27.74 7.93
C GLU A 295 59.83 28.24 7.37
N THR A 296 59.41 29.40 7.89
CA THR A 296 58.33 30.25 7.41
C THR A 296 58.90 31.23 6.39
N ASP A 297 58.19 31.55 5.30
CA ASP A 297 58.06 32.94 4.86
C ASP A 297 56.84 33.16 3.96
N ASP A 298 56.23 34.32 4.16
CA ASP A 298 55.14 34.92 3.42
C ASP A 298 55.62 35.45 2.05
N ARG A 299 54.74 35.39 1.03
CA ARG A 299 54.38 36.48 0.10
C ARG A 299 53.40 36.01 -0.98
#